data_AF-A0A842VRJ5-F1
#
_entry.id   AF-A0A842VRJ5-F1
#
_cell.length_a   1.000
_cell.length_b   1.000
_cell.length_c   1.000
_cell.angle_alpha   90.00
_cell.angle_beta   90.00
_cell.angle_gamma   90.00
#
_symmetry.space_group_name_H-M   'P 1'
#
loop_
_entity.id
_entity.type
_entity.pdbx_description
1 polymer ?
#
loop_
_entity_poly.entity_id
_entity_poly.type
_entity_poly.pdbx_seq_one_letter_code
_entity_poly.pdbx_strand_id
1 'polypeptide(L)'
;MSDTEKKDESISEEVERGKLNQTKKKTVRTAKLKSKGRKTKASVTFYYIIAFSAIALAIGSLWAIMDAIQPEGKWEWFLNLGWGLKFVIVGALGFLFFLLLISAWILFRKGNKFIYKLLYPGIHKAKIKRENMPAKIITGGLLVSIFVIASGIIISLLQGVFSGGATSDFLVFFLALTNGLKTMLISLLVLSITLLIVIFVWIWENGYNFVLNKIIAYNRPEDGLTFTKKQNIVTTVVYVISMASLVALSFGTVWAIMDAFAPTGKWEAFLSYPFTWQFTIIGALASLLFLLLILGLLFYKRGRESIKRRIFKEFEFDDLKPTKADKFLTIGLMIFINVIIIGFAIWGLMELINLTGDEGDISISDFILSLPNGLLLILISGIVIGVTWAIVLGNRISKNNYHFYQKRIIKLRHKLSDESLEEEYDIEES
;
A
#
# COMPACT_ATOMS: atom_id res chain seq x y z
N MET A 1 0.22 67.45 11.42
CA MET A 1 0.51 66.22 12.15
C MET A 1 1.86 66.38 12.84
N SER A 2 1.83 66.72 14.12
CA SER A 2 3.05 66.84 14.94
C SER A 2 3.60 65.45 15.24
N ASP A 3 4.91 65.35 15.51
CA ASP A 3 5.57 64.06 15.81
C ASP A 3 4.96 63.32 17.01
N THR A 4 4.24 64.03 17.88
CA THR A 4 3.42 63.47 18.95
C THR A 4 2.23 62.66 18.46
N GLU A 5 1.54 63.11 17.41
CA GLU A 5 0.33 62.47 16.88
C GLU A 5 0.64 61.12 16.21
N LYS A 6 1.76 61.04 15.48
CA LYS A 6 2.26 59.77 14.91
C LYS A 6 2.72 58.77 15.97
N LYS A 7 3.26 59.26 17.08
CA LYS A 7 3.73 58.40 18.18
C LYS A 7 2.56 57.74 18.89
N ASP A 8 1.48 58.48 19.14
CA ASP A 8 0.28 57.94 19.78
C ASP A 8 -0.45 56.92 18.90
N GLU A 9 -0.47 57.12 17.58
CA GLU A 9 -1.04 56.17 16.62
C GLU A 9 -0.25 54.84 16.58
N SER A 10 1.09 54.91 16.64
CA SER A 10 1.96 53.72 16.69
C SER A 10 1.78 52.90 17.99
N ILE A 11 1.56 53.57 19.12
CA ILE A 11 1.32 52.92 20.42
C ILE A 11 -0.06 52.25 20.43
N SER A 12 -1.06 52.89 19.83
CA SER A 12 -2.41 52.32 19.69
C SER A 12 -2.41 51.01 18.87
N GLU A 13 -1.72 50.99 17.73
CA GLU A 13 -1.59 49.79 16.90
C GLU A 13 -0.87 48.64 17.63
N GLU A 14 0.18 48.93 18.40
CA GLU A 14 0.93 47.90 19.12
C GLU A 14 0.12 47.29 20.26
N VAL A 15 -0.68 48.11 20.97
CA VAL A 15 -1.62 47.66 22.00
C VAL A 15 -2.74 46.80 21.41
N GLU A 16 -3.29 47.17 20.25
CA GLU A 16 -4.28 46.34 19.55
C GLU A 16 -3.70 45.01 19.08
N ARG A 17 -2.50 45.01 18.46
CA ARG A 17 -1.81 43.77 18.05
C ARG A 17 -1.51 42.87 19.25
N GLY A 18 -1.15 43.45 20.40
CA GLY A 18 -0.96 42.75 21.67
C GLY A 18 -2.23 42.05 22.15
N LYS A 19 -3.37 42.76 22.19
CA LYS A 19 -4.68 42.21 22.55
C LYS A 19 -5.12 41.10 21.58
N LEU A 20 -4.94 41.30 20.28
CA LEU A 20 -5.33 40.33 19.24
C LEU A 20 -4.50 39.03 19.32
N ASN A 21 -3.21 39.13 19.65
CA ASN A 21 -2.34 37.99 19.91
C ASN A 21 -2.69 37.24 21.19
N GLN A 22 -3.07 37.95 22.27
CA GLN A 22 -3.55 37.32 23.49
C GLN A 22 -4.90 36.59 23.29
N THR A 23 -5.82 37.19 22.56
CA THR A 23 -7.11 36.58 22.20
C THR A 23 -6.90 35.34 21.34
N LYS A 24 -6.05 35.41 20.30
CA LYS A 24 -5.65 34.23 19.50
C LYS A 24 -5.04 33.12 20.36
N LYS A 25 -4.13 33.45 21.30
CA LYS A 25 -3.54 32.46 22.23
C LYS A 25 -4.60 31.81 23.14
N LYS A 26 -5.53 32.60 23.70
CA LYS A 26 -6.63 32.09 24.53
C LYS A 26 -7.55 31.15 23.72
N THR A 27 -7.94 31.54 22.50
CA THR A 27 -8.78 30.73 21.60
C THR A 27 -8.10 29.42 21.19
N VAL A 28 -6.79 29.43 20.92
CA VAL A 28 -6.02 28.21 20.62
C VAL A 28 -5.93 27.29 21.83
N ARG A 29 -5.78 27.84 23.05
CA ARG A 29 -5.69 27.06 24.29
C ARG A 29 -7.03 26.40 24.64
N THR A 30 -8.14 27.12 24.51
CA THR A 30 -9.48 26.56 24.74
C THR A 30 -9.84 25.49 23.72
N ALA A 31 -9.49 25.67 22.44
CA ALA A 31 -9.69 24.66 21.40
C ALA A 31 -8.87 23.37 21.66
N LYS A 32 -7.60 23.50 22.10
CA LYS A 32 -6.76 22.35 22.48
C LYS A 32 -7.35 21.60 23.68
N LEU A 33 -7.82 22.30 24.71
CA LEU A 33 -8.47 21.68 25.87
C LEU A 33 -9.76 20.93 25.50
N LYS A 34 -10.62 21.55 24.68
CA LYS A 34 -11.85 20.92 24.17
C LYS A 34 -11.56 19.68 23.31
N SER A 35 -10.49 19.70 22.52
CA SER A 35 -10.05 18.52 21.75
C SER A 35 -9.54 17.39 22.64
N LYS A 36 -8.76 17.71 23.69
CA LYS A 36 -8.26 16.72 24.65
C LYS A 36 -9.41 16.05 25.40
N GLY A 37 -10.39 16.83 25.86
CA GLY A 37 -11.60 16.31 26.51
C GLY A 37 -12.39 15.33 25.64
N ARG A 38 -12.63 15.66 24.36
CA ARG A 38 -13.32 14.75 23.42
C ARG A 38 -12.58 13.43 23.21
N LYS A 39 -11.25 13.49 23.03
CA LYS A 39 -10.39 12.30 22.87
C LYS A 39 -10.42 11.39 24.10
N THR A 40 -10.38 11.99 25.29
CA THR A 40 -10.49 11.23 26.54
C THR A 40 -11.85 10.55 26.66
N LYS A 41 -12.96 11.24 26.31
CA LYS A 41 -14.30 10.63 26.31
C LYS A 41 -14.38 9.43 25.38
N ALA A 42 -13.90 9.53 24.14
CA ALA A 42 -13.90 8.42 23.18
C ALA A 42 -13.14 7.19 23.72
N SER A 43 -11.94 7.40 24.27
CA SER A 43 -11.14 6.31 24.87
C SER A 43 -11.86 5.63 26.05
N VAL A 44 -12.54 6.41 26.88
CA VAL A 44 -13.35 5.89 27.99
C VAL A 44 -14.55 5.08 27.47
N THR A 45 -15.22 5.56 26.41
CA THR A 45 -16.33 4.81 25.79
C THR A 45 -15.85 3.47 25.23
N PHE A 46 -14.75 3.44 24.47
CA PHE A 46 -14.18 2.19 23.97
C PHE A 46 -13.78 1.24 25.09
N TYR A 47 -13.20 1.77 26.18
CA TYR A 47 -12.89 0.97 27.35
C TYR A 47 -14.14 0.30 27.93
N TYR A 48 -15.22 1.07 28.13
CA TYR A 48 -16.46 0.52 28.68
C TYR A 48 -17.06 -0.55 27.76
N ILE A 49 -17.09 -0.33 26.44
CA ILE A 49 -17.58 -1.33 25.49
C ILE A 49 -16.77 -2.63 25.63
N ILE A 50 -15.43 -2.55 25.60
CA ILE A 50 -14.55 -3.72 25.76
C ILE A 50 -14.79 -4.42 27.10
N ALA A 51 -14.87 -3.66 28.20
CA ALA A 51 -15.07 -4.22 29.53
C ALA A 51 -16.43 -4.91 29.66
N PHE A 52 -17.52 -4.28 29.21
CA PHE A 52 -18.85 -4.88 29.23
C PHE A 52 -18.94 -6.11 28.32
N SER A 53 -18.35 -6.07 27.13
CA SER A 53 -18.28 -7.23 26.24
C SER A 53 -17.48 -8.38 26.86
N ALA A 54 -16.37 -8.10 27.54
CA ALA A 54 -15.58 -9.13 28.21
C ALA A 54 -16.33 -9.76 29.40
N ILE A 55 -17.07 -8.96 30.18
CA ILE A 55 -17.91 -9.47 31.27
C ILE A 55 -19.06 -10.32 30.70
N ALA A 56 -19.76 -9.82 29.66
CA ALA A 56 -20.82 -10.55 28.99
C ALA A 56 -20.31 -11.85 28.37
N LEU A 57 -19.08 -11.87 27.84
CA LEU A 57 -18.42 -13.07 27.33
C LEU A 57 -18.17 -14.08 28.44
N ALA A 58 -17.63 -13.64 29.59
CA ALA A 58 -17.43 -14.52 30.74
C ALA A 58 -18.74 -15.13 31.26
N ILE A 59 -19.80 -14.31 31.39
CA ILE A 59 -21.13 -14.77 31.80
C ILE A 59 -21.72 -15.73 30.76
N GLY A 60 -21.64 -15.38 29.47
CA GLY A 60 -22.11 -16.21 28.37
C GLY A 60 -21.39 -17.55 28.29
N SER A 61 -20.08 -17.58 28.50
CA SER A 61 -19.29 -18.81 28.54
C SER A 61 -19.69 -19.70 29.73
N LEU A 62 -19.88 -19.13 30.93
CA LEU A 62 -20.36 -19.89 32.08
C LEU A 62 -21.76 -20.46 31.83
N TRP A 63 -22.66 -19.66 31.26
CA TRP A 63 -24.00 -20.12 30.90
C TRP A 63 -23.94 -21.22 29.82
N ALA A 64 -23.11 -21.07 28.80
CA ALA A 64 -22.93 -22.08 27.77
C ALA A 64 -22.42 -23.41 28.34
N ILE A 65 -21.47 -23.37 29.30
CA ILE A 65 -21.02 -24.57 30.02
C ILE A 65 -22.19 -25.22 30.78
N MET A 66 -23.00 -24.40 31.47
CA MET A 66 -24.19 -24.92 32.13
C MET A 66 -25.21 -25.51 31.14
N ASP A 67 -25.37 -24.91 29.95
CA ASP A 67 -26.28 -25.41 28.89
C ASP A 67 -25.79 -26.77 28.39
N ALA A 68 -24.47 -26.96 28.28
CA ALA A 68 -23.87 -28.22 27.87
C ALA A 68 -24.02 -29.33 28.92
N ILE A 69 -23.94 -29.00 30.22
CA ILE A 69 -24.07 -29.99 31.30
C ILE A 69 -25.53 -30.40 31.52
N GLN A 70 -26.45 -29.43 31.49
CA GLN A 70 -27.87 -29.67 31.75
C GLN A 70 -28.73 -28.80 30.81
N PRO A 71 -29.18 -29.31 29.66
CA PRO A 71 -29.84 -28.49 28.64
C PRO A 71 -31.23 -27.98 29.08
N GLU A 72 -31.95 -28.73 29.90
CA GLU A 72 -33.33 -28.41 30.30
C GLU A 72 -33.54 -28.48 31.82
N GLY A 73 -34.61 -27.83 32.29
CA GLY A 73 -35.02 -27.87 33.69
C GLY A 73 -34.03 -27.27 34.68
N LYS A 74 -33.07 -26.43 34.24
CA LYS A 74 -32.06 -25.82 35.12
C LYS A 74 -32.67 -24.99 36.24
N TRP A 75 -33.72 -24.23 35.90
CA TRP A 75 -34.42 -23.40 36.86
C TRP A 75 -35.17 -24.27 37.87
N GLU A 76 -35.84 -25.33 37.41
CA GLU A 76 -36.51 -26.30 38.28
C GLU A 76 -35.49 -27.05 39.15
N TRP A 77 -34.36 -27.48 38.61
CA TRP A 77 -33.27 -28.10 39.35
C TRP A 77 -32.73 -27.17 40.43
N PHE A 78 -32.45 -25.91 40.07
CA PHE A 78 -32.04 -24.89 41.03
C PHE A 78 -33.12 -24.65 42.10
N LEU A 79 -34.40 -24.59 41.72
CA LEU A 79 -35.53 -24.45 42.65
C LEU A 79 -35.74 -25.69 43.53
N ASN A 80 -35.31 -26.86 43.09
CA ASN A 80 -35.38 -28.11 43.86
C ASN A 80 -34.18 -28.33 44.79
N LEU A 81 -33.10 -27.55 44.66
CA LEU A 81 -32.00 -27.58 45.61
C LEU A 81 -32.43 -27.10 46.99
N GLY A 82 -31.81 -27.68 48.03
CA GLY A 82 -31.97 -27.20 49.40
C GLY A 82 -31.54 -25.72 49.53
N TRP A 83 -32.20 -24.97 50.42
CA TRP A 83 -31.95 -23.53 50.61
C TRP A 83 -30.46 -23.20 50.79
N GLY A 84 -29.71 -24.00 51.55
CA GLY A 84 -28.27 -23.80 51.74
C GLY A 84 -27.47 -23.80 50.43
N LEU A 85 -27.71 -24.78 49.54
CA LEU A 85 -27.02 -24.86 48.24
C LEU A 85 -27.42 -23.71 47.29
N LYS A 86 -28.70 -23.30 47.31
CA LYS A 86 -29.15 -22.12 46.54
C LYS A 86 -28.38 -20.86 46.94
N PHE A 87 -28.23 -20.62 48.25
CA PHE A 87 -27.44 -19.49 48.75
C PHE A 87 -25.96 -19.58 48.36
N VAL A 88 -25.37 -20.78 48.41
CA VAL A 88 -23.98 -20.98 47.98
C VAL A 88 -23.80 -20.67 46.49
N ILE A 89 -24.68 -21.15 45.62
CA ILE A 89 -24.60 -20.92 44.16
C ILE A 89 -24.81 -19.43 43.84
N VAL A 90 -25.86 -18.80 44.39
CA VAL A 90 -26.13 -17.37 44.16
C VAL A 90 -25.01 -16.52 44.74
N GLY A 91 -24.50 -16.86 45.92
CA GLY A 91 -23.37 -16.18 46.55
C GLY A 91 -22.08 -16.31 45.73
N ALA A 92 -21.78 -17.50 45.22
CA ALA A 92 -20.60 -17.74 44.39
C ALA A 92 -20.66 -16.97 43.05
N LEU A 93 -21.82 -16.98 42.37
CA LEU A 93 -22.02 -16.21 41.14
C LEU A 93 -21.96 -14.70 41.40
N GLY A 94 -22.58 -14.22 42.49
CA GLY A 94 -22.53 -12.82 42.90
C GLY A 94 -21.10 -12.37 43.23
N PHE A 95 -20.34 -13.21 43.94
CA PHE A 95 -18.93 -12.97 44.26
C PHE A 95 -18.06 -12.92 43.00
N LEU A 96 -18.26 -13.87 42.07
CA LEU A 96 -17.53 -13.87 40.80
C LEU A 96 -17.82 -12.62 39.95
N PHE A 97 -19.09 -12.22 39.87
CA PHE A 97 -19.49 -11.00 39.18
C PHE A 97 -18.88 -9.75 39.83
N PHE A 98 -18.88 -9.69 41.16
CA PHE A 98 -18.23 -8.63 41.91
C PHE A 98 -16.72 -8.57 41.66
N LEU A 99 -16.03 -9.72 41.63
CA LEU A 99 -14.61 -9.80 41.27
C LEU A 99 -14.35 -9.29 39.84
N LEU A 100 -15.21 -9.64 38.88
CA LEU A 100 -15.10 -9.16 37.50
C LEU A 100 -15.26 -7.63 37.43
N LEU A 101 -16.20 -7.06 38.18
CA LEU A 101 -16.40 -5.61 38.26
C LEU A 101 -15.19 -4.91 38.90
N ILE A 102 -14.67 -5.43 40.01
CA ILE A 102 -13.46 -4.88 40.65
C ILE A 102 -12.28 -4.95 39.69
N SER A 103 -12.08 -6.10 39.03
CA SER A 103 -11.03 -6.27 38.04
C SER A 103 -11.15 -5.23 36.92
N ALA A 104 -12.34 -5.07 36.34
CA ALA A 104 -12.62 -4.04 35.34
C ALA A 104 -12.39 -2.61 35.87
N TRP A 105 -12.64 -2.33 37.14
CA TRP A 105 -12.37 -1.03 37.74
C TRP A 105 -10.88 -0.78 37.99
N ILE A 106 -10.14 -1.78 38.47
CA ILE A 106 -8.69 -1.70 38.65
C ILE A 106 -7.99 -1.52 37.29
N LEU A 107 -8.43 -2.27 36.28
CA LEU A 107 -7.92 -2.15 34.92
C LEU A 107 -8.31 -0.81 34.28
N PHE A 108 -9.36 -0.11 34.72
CA PHE A 108 -9.83 1.13 34.09
C PHE A 108 -8.73 2.17 33.92
N ARG A 109 -7.92 2.39 34.97
CA ARG A 109 -6.84 3.40 34.92
C ARG A 109 -5.77 3.04 33.90
N LYS A 110 -5.35 1.77 33.86
CA LYS A 110 -4.29 1.28 32.95
C LYS A 110 -4.82 1.11 31.52
N GLY A 111 -6.00 0.49 31.39
CA GLY A 111 -6.68 0.20 30.13
C GLY A 111 -7.11 1.45 29.40
N ASN A 112 -7.73 2.44 30.06
CA ASN A 112 -8.07 3.71 29.41
C ASN A 112 -6.80 4.46 28.95
N LYS A 113 -5.72 4.45 29.75
CA LYS A 113 -4.44 5.06 29.33
C LYS A 113 -3.84 4.32 28.13
N PHE A 114 -3.99 3.00 28.06
CA PHE A 114 -3.53 2.18 26.94
C PHE A 114 -4.34 2.46 25.67
N ILE A 115 -5.68 2.40 25.74
CA ILE A 115 -6.57 2.72 24.61
C ILE A 115 -6.35 4.16 24.14
N TYR A 116 -6.19 5.12 25.05
CA TYR A 116 -5.90 6.49 24.69
C TYR A 116 -4.59 6.62 23.91
N LYS A 117 -3.52 5.92 24.35
CA LYS A 117 -2.25 5.88 23.63
C LYS A 117 -2.35 5.19 22.27
N LEU A 118 -3.20 4.17 22.15
CA LEU A 118 -3.47 3.50 20.88
C LEU A 118 -4.24 4.41 19.90
N LEU A 119 -5.37 4.98 20.33
CA LEU A 119 -6.20 5.84 19.49
C LEU A 119 -5.52 7.16 19.14
N TYR A 120 -4.68 7.66 20.04
CA TYR A 120 -4.00 8.94 19.91
C TYR A 120 -2.52 8.77 20.25
N PRO A 121 -1.75 8.10 19.38
CA PRO A 121 -0.31 8.08 19.52
C PRO A 121 0.19 9.52 19.61
N GLY A 122 1.17 9.77 20.46
CA GLY A 122 1.78 11.09 20.58
C GLY A 122 2.50 11.44 19.28
N ILE A 123 1.76 11.96 18.30
CA ILE A 123 2.30 12.30 16.98
C ILE A 123 3.40 13.32 17.24
N HIS A 124 4.65 12.90 17.06
CA HIS A 124 5.74 13.82 16.78
C HIS A 124 5.37 14.47 15.45
N LYS A 125 4.65 15.59 15.54
CA LYS A 125 4.41 16.50 14.42
C LYS A 125 5.75 17.14 14.07
N ALA A 126 6.70 16.33 13.63
CA ALA A 126 7.68 16.81 12.68
C ALA A 126 6.87 17.50 11.59
N LYS A 127 7.30 18.70 11.20
CA LYS A 127 6.66 19.57 10.19
C LYS A 127 6.68 18.88 8.82
N ILE A 128 6.07 17.71 8.70
CA ILE A 128 5.84 17.03 7.43
C ILE A 128 4.86 17.93 6.71
N LYS A 129 5.41 18.70 5.75
CA LYS A 129 4.65 19.64 4.94
C LYS A 129 3.37 18.97 4.47
N ARG A 130 2.27 19.74 4.51
CA ARG A 130 0.90 19.33 4.19
C ARG A 130 0.71 18.75 2.77
N GLU A 131 1.75 18.72 1.95
CA GLU A 131 1.68 18.78 0.48
C GLU A 131 1.60 17.42 -0.25
N ASN A 132 1.87 16.28 0.39
CA ASN A 132 1.80 14.99 -0.32
C ASN A 132 0.40 14.36 -0.32
N MET A 133 -0.61 15.05 -0.88
CA MET A 133 -1.99 14.56 -1.00
C MET A 133 -2.09 13.14 -1.63
N PRO A 134 -1.35 12.81 -2.71
CA PRO A 134 -1.41 11.48 -3.31
C PRO A 134 -0.99 10.37 -2.36
N ALA A 135 0.07 10.59 -1.57
CA ALA A 135 0.53 9.63 -0.58
C ALA A 135 -0.53 9.38 0.51
N LYS A 136 -1.34 10.39 0.84
CA LYS A 136 -2.45 10.21 1.81
C LYS A 136 -3.57 9.38 1.24
N ILE A 137 -3.97 9.65 0.01
CA ILE A 137 -5.05 8.91 -0.65
C ILE A 137 -4.63 7.45 -0.81
N ILE A 138 -3.42 7.20 -1.31
CA ILE A 138 -2.89 5.84 -1.54
C ILE A 138 -2.72 5.08 -0.23
N THR A 139 -2.15 5.70 0.82
CA THR A 139 -1.99 5.03 2.11
C THR A 139 -3.34 4.78 2.77
N GLY A 140 -4.27 5.74 2.72
CA GLY A 140 -5.62 5.56 3.23
C GLY A 140 -6.37 4.43 2.51
N GLY A 141 -6.23 4.34 1.19
CA GLY A 141 -6.75 3.26 0.38
C GLY A 141 -6.23 1.88 0.80
N LEU A 142 -4.90 1.74 0.99
CA LEU A 142 -4.31 0.49 1.49
C LEU A 142 -4.94 0.07 2.83
N LEU A 143 -5.09 1.03 3.76
CA LEU A 143 -5.63 0.74 5.08
C LEU A 143 -7.10 0.30 5.03
N VAL A 144 -7.89 0.92 4.16
CA VAL A 144 -9.28 0.50 3.92
C VAL A 144 -9.32 -0.91 3.33
N SER A 145 -8.45 -1.23 2.37
CA SER A 145 -8.37 -2.59 1.79
C SER A 145 -8.00 -3.65 2.82
N ILE A 146 -7.03 -3.38 3.70
CA ILE A 146 -6.68 -4.30 4.80
C ILE A 146 -7.87 -4.51 5.74
N PHE A 147 -8.63 -3.44 6.02
CA PHE A 147 -9.83 -3.52 6.86
C PHE A 147 -10.95 -4.34 6.21
N VAL A 148 -11.13 -4.22 4.89
CA VAL A 148 -12.07 -5.04 4.10
C VAL A 148 -11.69 -6.51 4.19
N ILE A 149 -10.40 -6.85 4.02
CA ILE A 149 -9.91 -8.23 4.19
C ILE A 149 -10.19 -8.76 5.60
N ALA A 150 -9.81 -8.00 6.63
CA ALA A 150 -10.01 -8.42 8.02
C ALA A 150 -11.50 -8.64 8.34
N SER A 151 -12.37 -7.77 7.83
CA SER A 151 -13.82 -7.91 7.97
C SER A 151 -14.33 -9.15 7.24
N GLY A 152 -13.86 -9.41 6.02
CA GLY A 152 -14.20 -10.61 5.24
C GLY A 152 -13.82 -11.90 5.96
N ILE A 153 -12.63 -11.95 6.56
CA ILE A 153 -12.15 -13.09 7.36
C ILE A 153 -13.06 -13.31 8.58
N ILE A 154 -13.42 -12.25 9.32
CA ILE A 154 -14.31 -12.38 10.47
C ILE A 154 -15.68 -12.93 10.04
N ILE A 155 -16.25 -12.41 8.96
CA ILE A 155 -17.55 -12.90 8.44
C ILE A 155 -17.41 -14.34 7.94
N SER A 156 -16.28 -14.72 7.33
CA SER A 156 -16.00 -16.09 6.88
C SER A 156 -15.88 -17.06 8.05
N LEU A 157 -15.18 -16.69 9.12
CA LEU A 157 -15.08 -17.50 10.34
C LEU A 157 -16.46 -17.68 10.99
N LEU A 158 -17.26 -16.60 11.04
CA LEU A 158 -18.65 -16.68 11.47
C LEU A 158 -19.41 -17.68 10.60
N GLN A 159 -19.39 -17.51 9.28
CA GLN A 159 -20.07 -18.42 8.36
C GLN A 159 -19.63 -19.88 8.53
N GLY A 160 -18.33 -20.16 8.64
CA GLY A 160 -17.79 -21.52 8.77
C GLY A 160 -18.19 -22.21 10.07
N VAL A 161 -18.32 -21.47 11.18
CA VAL A 161 -18.87 -22.00 12.43
C VAL A 161 -20.37 -22.26 12.32
N PHE A 162 -21.09 -21.53 11.46
CA PHE A 162 -22.55 -21.57 11.36
C PHE A 162 -23.08 -22.49 10.25
N SER A 163 -22.30 -22.81 9.22
CA SER A 163 -22.71 -23.59 8.05
C SER A 163 -22.58 -25.11 8.24
N GLY A 164 -22.71 -25.61 9.47
CA GLY A 164 -22.72 -27.06 9.78
C GLY A 164 -23.86 -27.86 9.16
N GLY A 165 -24.74 -27.23 8.38
CA GLY A 165 -25.72 -27.86 7.51
C GLY A 165 -25.98 -26.98 6.29
N ALA A 166 -26.10 -27.58 5.12
CA ALA A 166 -26.40 -26.87 3.88
C ALA A 166 -27.68 -26.04 4.03
N THR A 167 -27.60 -24.74 3.75
CA THR A 167 -28.73 -23.80 3.56
C THR A 167 -29.53 -23.30 4.78
N SER A 168 -29.07 -23.43 6.03
CA SER A 168 -29.78 -22.76 7.14
C SER A 168 -29.48 -21.27 7.22
N ASP A 169 -30.53 -20.43 7.17
CA ASP A 169 -30.49 -18.98 7.41
C ASP A 169 -29.82 -18.68 8.76
N PHE A 170 -28.92 -17.68 8.80
CA PHE A 170 -28.18 -17.27 10.01
C PHE A 170 -29.13 -17.00 11.17
N LEU A 171 -30.30 -16.41 10.89
CA LEU A 171 -31.29 -16.10 11.91
C LEU A 171 -31.86 -17.39 12.53
N VAL A 172 -32.12 -18.42 11.72
CA VAL A 172 -32.59 -19.73 12.18
C VAL A 172 -31.54 -20.42 13.03
N PHE A 173 -30.28 -20.44 12.57
CA PHE A 173 -29.17 -20.97 13.36
C PHE A 173 -29.02 -20.22 14.70
N PHE A 174 -29.03 -18.89 14.66
CA PHE A 174 -28.88 -18.05 15.84
C PHE A 174 -30.01 -18.29 16.84
N LEU A 175 -31.25 -18.45 16.38
CA LEU A 175 -32.39 -18.78 17.23
C LEU A 175 -32.32 -20.19 17.81
N ALA A 176 -31.74 -21.15 17.10
CA ALA A 176 -31.56 -22.53 17.57
C ALA A 176 -30.49 -22.68 18.66
N LEU A 177 -29.56 -21.71 18.79
CA LEU A 177 -28.56 -21.72 19.86
C LEU A 177 -29.18 -21.61 21.26
N THR A 178 -28.55 -22.25 22.23
CA THR A 178 -28.89 -22.05 23.65
C THR A 178 -28.62 -20.60 24.07
N ASN A 179 -29.30 -20.10 25.11
CA ASN A 179 -29.17 -18.71 25.54
C ASN A 179 -27.73 -18.36 25.98
N GLY A 180 -26.99 -19.31 26.56
CA GLY A 180 -25.58 -19.13 26.88
C GLY A 180 -24.73 -18.93 25.63
N LEU A 181 -24.90 -19.79 24.60
CA LEU A 181 -24.18 -19.67 23.34
C LEU A 181 -24.54 -18.38 22.58
N LYS A 182 -25.82 -17.96 22.58
CA LYS A 182 -26.26 -16.67 22.02
C LYS A 182 -25.53 -15.50 22.68
N THR A 183 -25.50 -15.48 24.01
CA THR A 183 -24.85 -14.42 24.78
C THR A 183 -23.34 -14.40 24.55
N MET A 184 -22.70 -15.57 24.53
CA MET A 184 -21.28 -15.72 24.23
C MET A 184 -20.95 -15.23 22.81
N LEU A 185 -21.79 -15.57 21.83
CA LEU A 185 -21.57 -15.18 20.45
C LEU A 185 -21.72 -13.66 20.23
N ILE A 186 -22.79 -13.06 20.76
CA ILE A 186 -23.00 -11.60 20.65
C ILE A 186 -21.83 -10.85 21.31
N SER A 187 -21.44 -11.25 22.51
CA SER A 187 -20.36 -10.58 23.24
C SER A 187 -19.01 -10.73 22.52
N LEU A 188 -18.70 -11.89 21.96
CA LEU A 188 -17.51 -12.11 21.14
C LEU A 188 -17.51 -11.24 19.88
N LEU A 189 -18.66 -11.11 19.21
CA LEU A 189 -18.80 -10.30 18.00
C LEU A 189 -18.60 -8.81 18.30
N VAL A 190 -19.27 -8.29 19.35
CA VAL A 190 -19.10 -6.90 19.78
C VAL A 190 -17.65 -6.63 20.19
N LEU A 191 -17.01 -7.55 20.92
CA LEU A 191 -15.61 -7.43 21.32
C LEU A 191 -14.69 -7.39 20.09
N SER A 192 -14.88 -8.31 19.14
CA SER A 192 -14.08 -8.42 17.92
C SER A 192 -14.18 -7.17 17.04
N ILE A 193 -15.40 -6.67 16.80
CA ILE A 193 -15.62 -5.43 16.04
C ILE A 193 -14.99 -4.23 16.75
N THR A 194 -15.14 -4.14 18.08
CA THR A 194 -14.58 -3.03 18.85
C THR A 194 -13.05 -3.03 18.78
N LEU A 195 -12.42 -4.20 18.94
CA LEU A 195 -10.97 -4.34 18.79
C LEU A 195 -10.53 -4.00 17.37
N LEU A 196 -11.27 -4.44 16.35
CA LEU A 196 -10.98 -4.13 14.96
C LEU A 196 -11.02 -2.62 14.70
N ILE A 197 -12.02 -1.90 15.24
CA ILE A 197 -12.10 -0.43 15.13
C ILE A 197 -10.92 0.24 15.85
N VAL A 198 -10.56 -0.21 17.05
CA VAL A 198 -9.42 0.36 17.81
C VAL A 198 -8.11 0.15 17.06
N ILE A 199 -7.88 -1.06 16.53
CA ILE A 199 -6.72 -1.40 15.71
C ILE A 199 -6.73 -0.55 14.44
N PHE A 200 -7.87 -0.42 13.76
CA PHE A 200 -7.99 0.38 12.55
C PHE A 200 -7.61 1.84 12.80
N VAL A 201 -8.12 2.47 13.86
CA VAL A 201 -7.76 3.85 14.21
C VAL A 201 -6.27 3.95 14.56
N TRP A 202 -5.72 2.97 15.28
CA TRP A 202 -4.29 2.94 15.60
C TRP A 202 -3.42 2.82 14.33
N ILE A 203 -3.76 1.91 13.41
CA ILE A 203 -3.06 1.74 12.13
C ILE A 203 -3.25 3.01 11.27
N TRP A 204 -4.44 3.62 11.28
CA TRP A 204 -4.71 4.85 10.54
C TRP A 204 -3.82 5.99 10.96
N GLU A 205 -3.68 6.23 12.27
CA GLU A 205 -2.84 7.33 12.77
C GLU A 205 -1.33 6.98 12.69
N ASN A 206 -0.92 5.74 12.95
CA ASN A 206 0.50 5.35 12.96
C ASN A 206 1.03 4.92 11.59
N GLY A 207 0.33 4.03 10.92
CA GLY A 207 0.69 3.49 9.61
C GLY A 207 0.80 4.59 8.55
N TYR A 208 -0.14 5.54 8.55
CA TYR A 208 -0.07 6.71 7.68
C TYR A 208 1.23 7.51 7.85
N ASN A 209 1.59 7.83 9.10
CA ASN A 209 2.80 8.59 9.39
C ASN A 209 4.07 7.78 9.07
N PHE A 210 4.05 6.47 9.33
CA PHE A 210 5.16 5.58 9.01
C PHE A 210 5.45 5.54 7.50
N VAL A 211 4.43 5.29 6.68
CA VAL A 211 4.57 5.23 5.21
C VAL A 211 5.01 6.58 4.66
N LEU A 212 4.42 7.68 5.13
CA LEU A 212 4.77 9.02 4.67
C LEU A 212 6.23 9.38 5.01
N ASN A 213 6.69 9.04 6.21
CA ASN A 213 8.09 9.25 6.60
C ASN A 213 9.04 8.45 5.72
N LYS A 214 8.71 7.21 5.36
CA LYS A 214 9.50 6.38 4.43
C LYS A 214 9.52 6.99 3.03
N ILE A 215 8.39 7.43 2.50
CA ILE A 215 8.30 8.09 1.19
C ILE A 215 9.16 9.36 1.16
N ILE A 216 9.10 10.21 2.20
CA ILE A 216 9.89 11.44 2.25
C ILE A 216 11.38 11.16 2.40
N ALA A 217 11.76 10.23 3.29
CA ALA A 217 13.15 9.86 3.51
C ALA A 217 13.78 9.29 2.23
N TYR A 218 13.03 8.45 1.52
CA TYR A 218 13.50 7.81 0.29
C TYR A 218 13.56 8.78 -0.91
N ASN A 219 12.67 9.78 -0.93
CA ASN A 219 12.59 10.82 -1.96
C ASN A 219 13.37 12.11 -1.61
N ARG A 220 14.39 12.07 -0.74
CA ARG A 220 15.32 13.20 -0.60
C ARG A 220 16.10 13.40 -1.92
N PRO A 221 16.34 14.66 -2.35
CA PRO A 221 17.14 14.91 -3.54
C PRO A 221 18.54 14.35 -3.33
N GLU A 222 19.07 13.66 -4.34
CA GLU A 222 20.51 13.43 -4.43
C GLU A 222 21.08 14.67 -5.12
N ASP A 223 21.88 15.41 -4.38
CA ASP A 223 22.36 16.73 -4.76
C ASP A 223 23.41 16.62 -5.89
N GLY A 224 23.36 17.55 -6.85
CA GLY A 224 24.50 17.78 -7.76
C GLY A 224 24.24 17.81 -9.27
N LEU A 225 23.03 17.48 -9.76
CA LEU A 225 22.74 17.51 -11.21
C LEU A 225 21.53 18.40 -11.52
N THR A 226 21.76 19.47 -12.29
CA THR A 226 20.70 20.36 -12.79
C THR A 226 20.21 19.89 -14.16
N PHE A 227 18.97 19.39 -14.23
CA PHE A 227 18.34 18.97 -15.49
C PHE A 227 17.32 20.01 -15.99
N THR A 228 17.14 20.08 -17.30
CA THR A 228 16.16 20.99 -17.91
C THR A 228 14.72 20.55 -17.63
N LYS A 229 13.76 21.49 -17.71
CA LYS A 229 12.33 21.20 -17.51
C LYS A 229 11.81 20.13 -18.48
N LYS A 230 12.27 20.13 -19.74
CA LYS A 230 11.88 19.14 -20.76
C LYS A 230 12.34 17.72 -20.39
N GLN A 231 13.59 17.57 -19.95
CA GLN A 231 14.13 16.28 -19.49
C GLN A 231 13.34 15.73 -18.30
N ASN A 232 12.97 16.59 -17.35
CA ASN A 232 12.13 16.20 -16.21
C ASN A 232 10.75 15.69 -16.63
N ILE A 233 10.13 16.29 -17.65
CA ILE A 233 8.83 15.86 -18.18
C ILE A 233 8.96 14.48 -18.83
N VAL A 234 9.91 14.31 -19.74
CA VAL A 234 10.13 13.02 -20.45
C VAL A 234 10.35 11.88 -19.46
N THR A 235 11.23 12.06 -18.47
CA THR A 235 11.47 11.03 -17.47
C THR A 235 10.25 10.75 -16.59
N THR A 236 9.45 11.77 -16.30
CA THR A 236 8.21 11.57 -15.54
C THR A 236 7.21 10.75 -16.34
N VAL A 237 7.05 11.00 -17.63
CA VAL A 237 6.18 10.23 -18.53
C VAL A 237 6.63 8.78 -18.61
N VAL A 238 7.92 8.52 -18.88
CA VAL A 238 8.50 7.17 -18.94
C VAL A 238 8.26 6.41 -17.63
N TYR A 239 8.45 7.07 -16.49
CA TYR A 239 8.20 6.48 -15.18
C TYR A 239 6.72 6.14 -14.97
N VAL A 240 5.81 7.05 -15.32
CA VAL A 240 4.36 6.83 -15.17
C VAL A 240 3.88 5.68 -16.05
N ILE A 241 4.34 5.61 -17.32
CA ILE A 241 4.04 4.49 -18.21
C ILE A 241 4.53 3.17 -17.60
N SER A 242 5.78 3.14 -17.11
CA SER A 242 6.35 1.94 -16.48
C SER A 242 5.53 1.49 -15.27
N MET A 243 5.10 2.41 -14.41
CA MET A 243 4.26 2.09 -13.25
C MET A 243 2.85 1.66 -13.65
N ALA A 244 2.24 2.31 -14.64
CA ALA A 244 0.92 1.94 -15.13
C ALA A 244 0.92 0.52 -15.70
N SER A 245 1.95 0.17 -16.47
CA SER A 245 2.15 -1.18 -16.99
C SER A 245 2.41 -2.21 -15.87
N LEU A 246 3.12 -1.87 -14.79
CA LEU A 246 3.29 -2.78 -13.65
C LEU A 246 1.95 -3.05 -12.94
N VAL A 247 1.11 -2.02 -12.80
CA VAL A 247 -0.23 -2.15 -12.26
C VAL A 247 -1.10 -3.02 -13.16
N ALA A 248 -1.10 -2.75 -14.46
CA ALA A 248 -1.86 -3.52 -15.45
C ALA A 248 -1.39 -4.98 -15.53
N LEU A 249 -0.09 -5.24 -15.44
CA LEU A 249 0.47 -6.60 -15.37
C LEU A 249 -0.04 -7.33 -14.13
N SER A 250 -0.04 -6.67 -12.96
CA SER A 250 -0.53 -7.28 -11.72
C SER A 250 -2.02 -7.60 -11.78
N PHE A 251 -2.83 -6.71 -12.36
CA PHE A 251 -4.24 -6.96 -12.65
C PHE A 251 -4.42 -8.10 -13.64
N GLY A 252 -3.62 -8.14 -14.71
CA GLY A 252 -3.64 -9.20 -15.71
C GLY A 252 -3.30 -10.55 -15.10
N THR A 253 -2.31 -10.62 -14.20
CA THR A 253 -1.95 -11.86 -13.48
C THR A 253 -3.11 -12.37 -12.62
N VAL A 254 -3.73 -11.48 -11.84
CA VAL A 254 -4.92 -11.83 -11.06
C VAL A 254 -6.03 -12.35 -11.96
N TRP A 255 -6.30 -11.65 -13.06
CA TRP A 255 -7.36 -12.01 -13.98
C TRP A 255 -7.07 -13.33 -14.69
N ALA A 256 -5.82 -13.58 -15.08
CA ALA A 256 -5.40 -14.85 -15.68
C ALA A 256 -5.52 -16.03 -14.70
N ILE A 257 -5.24 -15.80 -13.40
CA ILE A 257 -5.48 -16.80 -12.36
C ILE A 257 -6.98 -17.10 -12.27
N MET A 258 -7.83 -16.07 -12.28
CA MET A 258 -9.29 -16.27 -12.30
C MET A 258 -9.73 -17.03 -13.56
N ASP A 259 -9.16 -16.71 -14.72
CA ASP A 259 -9.43 -17.39 -15.99
C ASP A 259 -9.06 -18.88 -15.92
N ALA A 260 -7.97 -19.23 -15.21
CA ALA A 260 -7.54 -20.62 -15.04
C ALA A 260 -8.46 -21.44 -14.12
N PHE A 261 -9.09 -20.81 -13.12
CA PHE A 261 -10.00 -21.50 -12.19
C PHE A 261 -11.46 -21.56 -12.68
N ALA A 262 -11.90 -20.62 -13.53
CA ALA A 262 -13.27 -20.56 -14.04
C ALA A 262 -13.28 -20.14 -15.53
N PRO A 263 -13.12 -21.09 -16.47
CA PRO A 263 -12.97 -20.77 -17.90
C PRO A 263 -14.24 -20.21 -18.54
N THR A 264 -15.44 -20.55 -18.04
CA THR A 264 -16.73 -20.06 -18.55
C THR A 264 -17.58 -19.45 -17.44
N GLY A 265 -18.32 -18.37 -17.75
CA GLY A 265 -19.20 -17.69 -16.79
C GLY A 265 -18.47 -17.08 -15.59
N LYS A 266 -17.35 -16.39 -15.82
CA LYS A 266 -16.39 -15.93 -14.78
C LYS A 266 -17.03 -15.08 -13.69
N TRP A 267 -17.88 -14.15 -14.09
CA TRP A 267 -18.56 -13.26 -13.15
C TRP A 267 -19.66 -14.04 -12.43
N GLU A 268 -20.38 -14.92 -13.12
CA GLU A 268 -21.40 -15.78 -12.53
C GLU A 268 -20.80 -16.78 -11.55
N ALA A 269 -19.65 -17.37 -11.86
CA ALA A 269 -18.88 -18.28 -11.01
C ALA A 269 -18.25 -17.53 -9.82
N PHE A 270 -17.77 -16.30 -10.03
CA PHE A 270 -17.33 -15.46 -8.93
C PHE A 270 -18.51 -15.09 -8.00
N LEU A 271 -19.65 -14.70 -8.57
CA LEU A 271 -20.87 -14.38 -7.85
C LEU A 271 -21.52 -15.59 -7.16
N SER A 272 -21.20 -16.81 -7.60
CA SER A 272 -21.67 -18.03 -6.95
C SER A 272 -20.83 -18.41 -5.73
N TYR A 273 -19.60 -17.88 -5.59
CA TYR A 273 -18.87 -18.03 -4.33
C TYR A 273 -19.64 -17.40 -3.17
N PRO A 274 -19.50 -17.92 -1.94
CA PRO A 274 -20.03 -17.25 -0.77
C PRO A 274 -19.58 -15.78 -0.73
N PHE A 275 -20.48 -14.86 -0.39
CA PHE A 275 -20.20 -13.42 -0.32
C PHE A 275 -18.92 -13.09 0.47
N THR A 276 -18.59 -13.89 1.47
CA THR A 276 -17.36 -13.80 2.27
C THR A 276 -16.08 -13.99 1.46
N TRP A 277 -16.05 -14.99 0.58
CA TRP A 277 -14.94 -15.23 -0.34
C TRP A 277 -14.84 -14.11 -1.38
N GLN A 278 -15.98 -13.68 -1.94
CA GLN A 278 -16.00 -12.55 -2.87
C GLN A 278 -15.39 -11.29 -2.24
N PHE A 279 -15.81 -10.94 -1.02
CA PHE A 279 -15.34 -9.76 -0.30
C PHE A 279 -13.85 -9.86 0.06
N THR A 280 -13.39 -11.05 0.46
CA THR A 280 -11.98 -11.30 0.81
C THR A 280 -11.08 -11.21 -0.43
N ILE A 281 -11.50 -11.78 -1.56
CA ILE A 281 -10.78 -11.69 -2.83
C ILE A 281 -10.71 -10.22 -3.29
N ILE A 282 -11.83 -9.50 -3.33
CA ILE A 282 -11.86 -8.08 -3.70
C ILE A 282 -10.93 -7.25 -2.79
N GLY A 283 -10.97 -7.50 -1.47
CA GLY A 283 -10.10 -6.85 -0.51
C GLY A 283 -8.62 -7.13 -0.78
N ALA A 284 -8.26 -8.39 -1.07
CA ALA A 284 -6.90 -8.79 -1.39
C ALA A 284 -6.38 -8.10 -2.67
N LEU A 285 -7.21 -8.03 -3.70
CA LEU A 285 -6.89 -7.36 -4.96
C LEU A 285 -6.70 -5.86 -4.78
N ALA A 286 -7.60 -5.21 -4.02
CA ALA A 286 -7.46 -3.80 -3.69
C ALA A 286 -6.18 -3.53 -2.87
N SER A 287 -5.86 -4.40 -1.91
CA SER A 287 -4.63 -4.29 -1.11
C SER A 287 -3.37 -4.40 -1.97
N LEU A 288 -3.33 -5.38 -2.89
CA LEU A 288 -2.24 -5.55 -3.84
C LEU A 288 -2.04 -4.30 -4.71
N LEU A 289 -3.14 -3.75 -5.24
CA LEU A 289 -3.12 -2.51 -6.02
C LEU A 289 -2.52 -1.34 -5.22
N PHE A 290 -3.03 -1.09 -4.00
CA PHE A 290 -2.53 0.01 -3.20
C PHE A 290 -1.08 -0.20 -2.76
N LEU A 291 -0.66 -1.43 -2.51
CA LEU A 291 0.74 -1.75 -2.21
C LEU A 291 1.65 -1.41 -3.40
N LEU A 292 1.24 -1.76 -4.62
CA LEU A 292 1.97 -1.37 -5.85
C LEU A 292 2.04 0.13 -6.03
N LEU A 293 0.96 0.86 -5.72
CA LEU A 293 0.95 2.33 -5.77
C LEU A 293 1.88 2.96 -4.72
N ILE A 294 1.93 2.41 -3.50
CA ILE A 294 2.90 2.83 -2.46
C ILE A 294 4.31 2.56 -2.93
N LEU A 295 4.57 1.37 -3.49
CA LEU A 295 5.87 1.02 -4.05
C LEU A 295 6.27 2.02 -5.15
N GLY A 296 5.33 2.37 -6.04
CA GLY A 296 5.50 3.45 -7.01
C GLY A 296 5.86 4.78 -6.36
N LEU A 297 5.12 5.25 -5.37
CA LEU A 297 5.45 6.50 -4.69
C LEU A 297 6.81 6.48 -3.97
N LEU A 298 7.18 5.34 -3.39
CA LEU A 298 8.50 5.14 -2.78
C LEU A 298 9.58 5.28 -3.85
N PHE A 299 9.45 4.60 -4.98
CA PHE A 299 10.43 4.66 -6.06
C PHE A 299 10.25 5.87 -6.99
N TYR A 300 9.28 6.76 -6.78
CA TYR A 300 8.99 7.83 -7.73
C TYR A 300 10.18 8.75 -8.00
N LYS A 301 10.84 9.25 -6.95
CA LYS A 301 11.99 10.14 -7.16
C LYS A 301 13.22 9.35 -7.59
N ARG A 302 13.59 8.27 -6.88
CA ARG A 302 14.78 7.48 -7.23
C ARG A 302 14.68 6.81 -8.60
N GLY A 303 13.50 6.30 -8.94
CA GLY A 303 13.21 5.73 -10.25
C GLY A 303 13.32 6.77 -11.35
N ARG A 304 12.72 7.96 -11.16
CA ARG A 304 12.92 9.08 -12.09
C ARG A 304 14.37 9.51 -12.18
N GLU A 305 15.09 9.67 -11.07
CA GLU A 305 16.51 10.04 -11.12
C GLU A 305 17.37 8.96 -11.78
N SER A 306 17.08 7.68 -11.55
CA SER A 306 17.74 6.56 -12.24
C SER A 306 17.49 6.63 -13.75
N ILE A 307 16.24 6.85 -14.18
CA ILE A 307 15.90 7.01 -15.59
C ILE A 307 16.57 8.27 -16.16
N LYS A 308 16.58 9.40 -15.45
CA LYS A 308 17.27 10.63 -15.89
C LYS A 308 18.74 10.39 -16.09
N ARG A 309 19.42 9.78 -15.11
CA ARG A 309 20.85 9.46 -15.20
C ARG A 309 21.14 8.53 -16.37
N ARG A 310 20.24 7.57 -16.66
CA ARG A 310 20.41 6.66 -17.80
C ARG A 310 20.18 7.32 -19.15
N ILE A 311 19.23 8.25 -19.27
CA ILE A 311 18.89 8.91 -20.55
C ILE A 311 19.76 10.14 -20.82
N PHE A 312 20.04 10.96 -19.80
CA PHE A 312 20.54 12.33 -19.96
C PHE A 312 21.89 12.61 -19.34
N LYS A 313 22.45 11.73 -18.48
CA LYS A 313 23.79 11.98 -17.96
C LYS A 313 24.79 11.81 -19.11
N GLU A 314 25.24 12.93 -19.63
CA GLU A 314 26.38 12.99 -20.55
C GLU A 314 27.64 12.66 -19.76
N PHE A 315 28.52 11.84 -20.34
CA PHE A 315 29.84 11.64 -19.79
C PHE A 315 30.68 12.85 -20.19
N GLU A 316 31.13 13.64 -19.21
CA GLU A 316 32.20 14.60 -19.45
C GLU A 316 33.46 13.82 -19.84
N PHE A 317 34.06 14.18 -20.97
CA PHE A 317 35.32 13.62 -21.45
C PHE A 317 36.25 14.74 -21.89
N ASP A 318 37.54 14.44 -21.74
CA ASP A 318 38.70 15.25 -22.11
C ASP A 318 38.67 15.71 -23.58
N ASP A 319 39.36 16.82 -23.86
CA ASP A 319 39.29 17.76 -24.99
C ASP A 319 39.46 17.23 -26.44
N LEU A 320 39.37 15.92 -26.69
CA LEU A 320 39.53 15.33 -28.02
C LEU A 320 38.30 15.58 -28.90
N LYS A 321 38.44 16.45 -29.92
CA LYS A 321 37.39 16.77 -30.90
C LYS A 321 37.25 15.65 -31.95
N PRO A 322 36.09 14.97 -32.06
CA PRO A 322 35.89 13.91 -33.03
C PRO A 322 35.67 14.41 -34.47
N THR A 323 36.20 13.68 -35.46
CA THR A 323 36.00 14.00 -36.89
C THR A 323 34.63 13.57 -37.40
N LYS A 324 34.15 14.13 -38.52
CA LYS A 324 32.85 13.76 -39.13
C LYS A 324 32.77 12.25 -39.46
N ALA A 325 33.87 11.66 -39.91
CA ALA A 325 33.95 10.23 -40.24
C ALA A 325 33.75 9.35 -38.99
N ASP A 326 34.36 9.72 -37.86
CA ASP A 326 34.20 8.96 -36.60
C ASP A 326 32.75 8.99 -36.12
N LYS A 327 32.07 10.13 -36.28
CA LYS A 327 30.63 10.24 -35.94
C LYS A 327 29.78 9.34 -36.84
N PHE A 328 30.04 9.35 -38.15
CA PHE A 328 29.29 8.55 -39.12
C PHE A 328 29.45 7.04 -38.87
N LEU A 329 30.69 6.57 -38.70
CA LEU A 329 30.98 5.16 -38.44
C LEU A 329 30.36 4.69 -37.12
N THR A 330 30.41 5.53 -36.10
CA THR A 330 29.80 5.23 -34.80
C THR A 330 28.27 5.15 -34.89
N ILE A 331 27.62 6.10 -35.58
CA ILE A 331 26.16 6.08 -35.82
C ILE A 331 25.75 4.83 -36.60
N GLY A 332 26.49 4.46 -37.65
CA GLY A 332 26.22 3.25 -38.43
C GLY A 332 26.25 1.98 -37.58
N LEU A 333 27.27 1.84 -36.74
CA LEU A 333 27.41 0.70 -35.83
C LEU A 333 26.29 0.66 -34.77
N MET A 334 25.83 1.82 -34.30
CA MET A 334 24.73 1.94 -33.34
C MET A 334 23.39 1.50 -33.93
N ILE A 335 23.11 1.89 -35.18
CA ILE A 335 21.89 1.47 -35.89
C ILE A 335 21.91 -0.05 -36.05
N PHE A 336 23.04 -0.63 -36.48
CA PHE A 336 23.18 -2.06 -36.67
C PHE A 336 22.91 -2.87 -35.40
N ILE A 337 23.48 -2.46 -34.25
CA ILE A 337 23.23 -3.11 -32.96
C ILE A 337 21.76 -3.03 -32.56
N ASN A 338 21.10 -1.89 -32.75
CA ASN A 338 19.67 -1.75 -32.42
C ASN A 338 18.79 -2.63 -33.32
N VAL A 339 19.10 -2.74 -34.62
CA VAL A 339 18.39 -3.64 -35.55
C VAL A 339 18.50 -5.09 -35.10
N ILE A 340 19.68 -5.53 -34.65
CA ILE A 340 19.88 -6.89 -34.11
C ILE A 340 19.01 -7.12 -32.87
N ILE A 341 19.00 -6.18 -31.91
CA ILE A 341 18.21 -6.32 -30.67
C ILE A 341 16.71 -6.39 -30.99
N ILE A 342 16.22 -5.54 -31.89
CA ILE A 342 14.82 -5.56 -32.32
C ILE A 342 14.51 -6.87 -33.06
N GLY A 343 15.40 -7.34 -33.93
CA GLY A 343 15.27 -8.61 -34.64
C GLY A 343 15.16 -9.80 -33.69
N PHE A 344 16.00 -9.87 -32.65
CA PHE A 344 15.91 -10.90 -31.61
C PHE A 344 14.62 -10.82 -30.79
N ALA A 345 14.13 -9.62 -30.49
CA ALA A 345 12.86 -9.46 -29.77
C ALA A 345 11.66 -9.93 -30.61
N ILE A 346 11.65 -9.60 -31.91
CA ILE A 346 10.63 -10.08 -32.85
C ILE A 346 10.71 -11.60 -32.99
N TRP A 347 11.92 -12.14 -33.20
CA TRP A 347 12.13 -13.58 -33.31
C TRP A 347 11.66 -14.34 -32.06
N GLY A 348 12.03 -13.88 -30.86
CA GLY A 348 11.59 -14.51 -29.61
C GLY A 348 10.07 -14.43 -29.40
N LEU A 349 9.43 -13.36 -29.89
CA LEU A 349 7.97 -13.25 -29.87
C LEU A 349 7.31 -14.23 -30.86
N MET A 350 7.88 -14.40 -32.05
CA MET A 350 7.43 -15.38 -33.03
C MET A 350 7.59 -16.82 -32.51
N GLU A 351 8.72 -17.12 -31.86
CA GLU A 351 8.97 -18.46 -31.29
C GLU A 351 7.97 -18.77 -30.18
N LEU A 352 7.63 -17.79 -29.34
CA LEU A 352 6.65 -17.95 -28.27
C LEU A 352 5.23 -18.20 -28.83
N ILE A 353 4.91 -17.61 -29.99
CA ILE A 353 3.65 -17.88 -30.72
C ILE A 353 3.67 -19.31 -31.27
N ASN A 354 4.76 -19.71 -31.93
CA ASN A 354 4.91 -21.05 -32.50
C ASN A 354 4.82 -22.16 -31.45
N LEU A 355 5.33 -21.93 -30.23
CA LEU A 355 5.21 -22.88 -29.11
C LEU A 355 3.78 -23.07 -28.59
N THR A 356 2.87 -22.15 -28.91
CA THR A 356 1.49 -22.16 -28.42
C THR A 356 0.45 -22.52 -29.48
N GLY A 357 0.81 -22.54 -30.76
CA GLY A 357 -0.08 -22.95 -31.84
C GLY A 357 0.09 -24.44 -32.18
N ASP A 358 -1.00 -25.20 -32.16
CA ASP A 358 -1.08 -26.46 -32.93
C ASP A 358 -0.83 -26.14 -34.42
N GLU A 359 -0.31 -27.11 -35.18
CA GLU A 359 0.32 -27.04 -36.53
C GLU A 359 -0.42 -26.32 -37.69
N GLY A 360 -1.41 -25.47 -37.44
CA GLY A 360 -2.03 -24.57 -38.41
C GLY A 360 -1.44 -23.16 -38.41
N ASP A 361 -1.51 -22.50 -39.57
CA ASP A 361 -1.15 -21.08 -39.76
C ASP A 361 -2.07 -20.13 -38.95
N ILE A 362 -1.89 -20.06 -37.64
CA ILE A 362 -2.61 -19.09 -36.80
C ILE A 362 -1.94 -17.72 -37.01
N SER A 363 -2.69 -16.75 -37.52
CA SER A 363 -2.18 -15.38 -37.64
C SER A 363 -1.92 -14.78 -36.25
N ILE A 364 -0.94 -13.87 -36.13
CA ILE A 364 -0.63 -13.20 -34.84
C ILE A 364 -1.87 -12.52 -34.26
N SER A 365 -2.72 -11.93 -35.12
CA SER A 365 -3.99 -11.35 -34.70
C SER A 365 -4.93 -12.38 -34.08
N ASP A 366 -5.03 -13.56 -34.67
CA ASP A 366 -5.90 -14.62 -34.15
C ASP A 366 -5.35 -15.17 -32.83
N PHE A 367 -4.03 -15.34 -32.72
CA PHE A 367 -3.38 -15.69 -31.45
C PHE A 367 -3.70 -14.67 -30.36
N ILE A 368 -3.48 -13.37 -30.61
CA ILE A 368 -3.76 -12.30 -29.64
C ILE A 368 -5.25 -12.26 -29.26
N LEU A 369 -6.16 -12.45 -30.22
CA LEU A 369 -7.61 -12.44 -29.98
C LEU A 369 -8.12 -13.69 -29.27
N SER A 370 -7.42 -14.83 -29.39
CA SER A 370 -7.74 -16.08 -28.70
C SER A 370 -7.27 -16.11 -27.24
N LEU A 371 -6.34 -15.23 -26.85
CA LEU A 371 -5.86 -15.17 -25.47
C LEU A 371 -7.00 -14.72 -24.52
N PRO A 372 -7.17 -15.40 -23.37
CA PRO A 372 -8.02 -14.89 -22.29
C PRO A 372 -7.63 -13.46 -21.92
N ASN A 373 -8.62 -12.62 -21.61
CA ASN A 373 -8.43 -11.19 -21.30
C ASN A 373 -7.31 -10.93 -20.27
N GLY A 374 -7.12 -11.82 -19.28
CA GLY A 374 -6.05 -11.71 -18.30
C GLY A 374 -4.67 -11.87 -18.93
N LEU A 375 -4.48 -12.93 -19.72
CA LEU A 375 -3.23 -13.18 -20.46
C LEU A 375 -2.95 -12.09 -21.49
N LEU A 376 -3.99 -11.61 -22.19
CA LEU A 376 -3.89 -10.48 -23.11
C LEU A 376 -3.39 -9.21 -22.41
N LEU A 377 -3.94 -8.90 -21.23
CA LEU A 377 -3.52 -7.74 -20.45
C LEU A 377 -2.07 -7.89 -19.96
N ILE A 378 -1.65 -9.08 -19.54
CA ILE A 378 -0.25 -9.38 -19.18
C ILE A 378 0.66 -9.16 -20.38
N LEU A 379 0.30 -9.71 -21.55
CA LEU A 379 1.08 -9.61 -22.77
C LEU A 379 1.28 -8.15 -23.19
N ILE A 380 0.18 -7.39 -23.32
CA ILE A 380 0.24 -5.98 -23.71
C ILE A 380 1.05 -5.17 -22.69
N SER A 381 0.82 -5.38 -21.39
CA SER A 381 1.54 -4.66 -20.33
C SER A 381 3.03 -5.00 -20.33
N GLY A 382 3.38 -6.26 -20.56
CA GLY A 382 4.76 -6.75 -20.69
C GLY A 382 5.46 -6.14 -21.89
N ILE A 383 4.81 -6.09 -23.06
CA ILE A 383 5.33 -5.43 -24.27
C ILE A 383 5.58 -3.95 -24.00
N VAL A 384 4.61 -3.22 -23.42
CA VAL A 384 4.77 -1.79 -23.14
C VAL A 384 5.94 -1.54 -22.18
N ILE A 385 6.10 -2.34 -21.13
CA ILE A 385 7.27 -2.27 -20.23
C ILE A 385 8.57 -2.57 -20.97
N GLY A 386 8.59 -3.65 -21.76
CA GLY A 386 9.76 -4.10 -22.51
C GLY A 386 10.23 -3.02 -23.47
N VAL A 387 9.32 -2.48 -24.29
CA VAL A 387 9.60 -1.40 -25.24
C VAL A 387 10.06 -0.13 -24.53
N THR A 388 9.38 0.26 -23.44
CA THR A 388 9.76 1.45 -22.66
C THR A 388 11.19 1.33 -22.13
N TRP A 389 11.55 0.19 -21.55
CA TRP A 389 12.91 -0.04 -21.04
C TRP A 389 13.93 -0.25 -22.15
N ALA A 390 13.56 -0.84 -23.28
CA ALA A 390 14.40 -0.93 -24.47
C ALA A 390 14.72 0.45 -25.03
N ILE A 391 13.79 1.40 -25.03
CA ILE A 391 14.05 2.80 -25.41
C ILE A 391 14.98 3.49 -24.41
N VAL A 392 14.78 3.27 -23.10
CA VAL A 392 15.63 3.86 -22.05
C VAL A 392 17.06 3.31 -22.13
N LEU A 393 17.20 1.99 -22.27
CA LEU A 393 18.50 1.32 -22.38
C LEU A 393 19.14 1.58 -23.73
N GLY A 394 18.38 1.56 -24.82
CA GLY A 394 18.82 1.88 -26.17
C GLY A 394 19.36 3.30 -26.26
N ASN A 395 18.72 4.28 -25.61
CA ASN A 395 19.28 5.64 -25.49
C ASN A 395 20.58 5.68 -24.68
N ARG A 396 20.65 4.95 -23.56
CA ARG A 396 21.85 4.87 -22.74
C ARG A 396 23.00 4.23 -23.50
N ILE A 397 22.75 3.07 -24.12
CA ILE A 397 23.69 2.33 -24.95
C ILE A 397 24.07 3.22 -26.12
N SER A 398 23.13 3.90 -26.77
CA SER A 398 23.40 4.84 -27.86
C SER A 398 24.42 5.89 -27.45
N LYS A 399 24.21 6.57 -26.34
CA LYS A 399 25.17 7.58 -25.87
C LYS A 399 26.48 6.97 -25.37
N ASN A 400 26.43 5.96 -24.50
CA ASN A 400 27.62 5.34 -23.92
C ASN A 400 28.48 4.63 -24.95
N ASN A 401 27.86 3.83 -25.81
CA ASN A 401 28.57 3.11 -26.87
C ASN A 401 29.08 4.10 -27.91
N TYR A 402 28.31 5.14 -28.24
CA TYR A 402 28.82 6.17 -29.13
C TYR A 402 30.15 6.72 -28.61
N HIS A 403 30.21 7.08 -27.33
CA HIS A 403 31.46 7.54 -26.72
C HIS A 403 32.54 6.46 -26.61
N PHE A 404 32.17 5.23 -26.22
CA PHE A 404 33.12 4.12 -26.09
C PHE A 404 33.77 3.75 -27.43
N TYR A 405 32.96 3.62 -28.49
CA TYR A 405 33.43 3.34 -29.84
C TYR A 405 34.21 4.53 -30.40
N GLN A 406 33.74 5.76 -30.22
CA GLN A 406 34.47 6.95 -30.65
C GLN A 406 35.86 7.04 -30.00
N LYS A 407 35.98 6.78 -28.69
CA LYS A 407 37.28 6.75 -28.00
C LYS A 407 38.19 5.65 -28.53
N ARG A 408 37.65 4.45 -28.80
CA ARG A 408 38.43 3.36 -29.42
C ARG A 408 38.88 3.70 -30.84
N ILE A 409 38.01 4.29 -31.66
CA ILE A 409 38.32 4.69 -33.04
C ILE A 409 39.41 5.77 -33.06
N ILE A 410 39.29 6.80 -32.20
CA ILE A 410 40.32 7.85 -32.07
C ILE A 410 41.66 7.26 -31.63
N LYS A 411 41.65 6.36 -30.63
CA LYS A 411 42.86 5.69 -30.15
C LYS A 411 43.50 4.80 -31.23
N LEU A 412 42.68 4.07 -32.00
CA LEU A 412 43.16 3.26 -33.12
C LEU A 412 43.73 4.12 -34.25
N ARG A 413 43.10 5.26 -34.55
CA ARG A 413 43.59 6.21 -35.56
C ARG A 413 44.94 6.81 -35.16
N HIS A 414 45.09 7.27 -33.91
CA HIS A 414 46.38 7.77 -33.43
C HIS A 414 47.46 6.69 -33.51
N LYS A 415 47.16 5.47 -33.06
CA LYS A 415 48.10 4.35 -33.15
C LYS A 415 48.55 4.06 -34.60
N LEU A 416 47.61 4.09 -35.54
CA LEU A 416 47.91 3.89 -36.97
C LEU A 416 48.69 5.05 -37.57
N SER A 417 48.46 6.29 -37.12
CA SER A 417 49.20 7.47 -37.59
C SER A 417 50.63 7.50 -37.07
N ASP A 418 50.84 7.06 -35.82
CA ASP A 418 52.18 6.99 -35.22
C ASP A 418 52.99 5.86 -35.89
N GLU A 419 52.39 4.69 -36.12
CA GLU A 419 53.03 3.58 -36.87
C GLU A 419 53.38 3.96 -38.32
N SER A 420 52.52 4.73 -39.02
CA SER A 420 52.83 5.18 -40.38
C SER A 420 53.96 6.21 -40.44
N LEU A 421 54.18 6.97 -39.37
CA LEU A 421 55.29 7.92 -39.29
C LEU A 421 56.60 7.19 -39.00
N GLU A 422 56.59 6.15 -38.18
CA GLU A 422 57.78 5.31 -37.95
C GLU A 422 58.24 4.61 -39.23
N GLU A 423 57.32 4.06 -40.04
CA GLU A 423 57.67 3.47 -41.34
C GLU A 423 58.25 4.47 -42.35
N GLU A 424 57.83 5.74 -42.32
CA GLU A 424 58.36 6.77 -43.23
C GLU A 424 59.79 7.20 -42.85
N TYR A 425 60.13 7.22 -41.55
CA TYR A 425 61.50 7.47 -41.08
C TYR A 425 62.45 6.30 -41.37
N ASP A 426 61.99 5.05 -41.24
CA ASP A 426 62.81 3.87 -41.54
C ASP A 426 63.15 3.74 -43.04
N ILE A 427 62.35 4.35 -43.93
CA ILE A 427 62.61 4.38 -45.39
C ILE A 427 63.57 5.51 -45.77
N GLU A 428 63.64 6.62 -45.02
CA GLU A 428 64.61 7.71 -45.27
C GLU A 428 66.02 7.41 -44.72
N GLU A 429 66.16 6.52 -43.72
CA GLU A 429 67.46 6.07 -43.20
C GLU A 429 68.06 4.84 -43.91
N SER A 430 67.29 4.16 -44.77
CA SER A 430 67.76 3.04 -45.61
C SER A 430 68.14 3.47 -47.03
#